data_AF-C5RCR9-F1
#
_entry.id   AF-C5RCR9-F1
#
_cell.length_a   1.000
_cell.length_b   1.000
_cell.length_c   1.000
_cell.angle_alpha   90.00
_cell.angle_beta   90.00
_cell.angle_gamma   90.00
#
_symmetry.space_group_name_H-M   'P 1'
#
loop_
_entity.id
_entity.type
_entity.pdbx_description
1 polymer ?
#
loop_
_entity_poly.entity_id
_entity_poly.type
_entity_poly.pdbx_seq_one_letter_code
_entity_poly.pdbx_strand_id
1 'polypeptide(L)'
;MQLIKFSFIIVTVKIKIIQNFKIEKVEHMASSEGKATMGRNIKRYIKQNEMTAAHLAEVIGVSTATISDWSNGKTYPRIDKIEAMAEFFGISKSDLVEEPNQSSKAVVTDEPVLMAAHWGLDISGLPDEERSRVIDRAKSYIEGLIADYEDRNGNR
;
A
#
# COMPACT_ATOMS: atom_id res chain seq x y z
N MET A 1 41.45 -24.21 -36.38
CA MET A 1 41.67 -23.37 -35.17
C MET A 1 41.07 -21.95 -35.28
N GLN A 2 40.92 -21.34 -36.47
CA GLN A 2 40.32 -20.00 -36.64
C GLN A 2 38.78 -19.96 -36.43
N LEU A 3 38.03 -20.95 -36.96
CA LEU A 3 36.56 -20.99 -36.88
C LEU A 3 36.00 -21.06 -35.44
N ILE A 4 36.69 -21.76 -34.53
CA ILE A 4 36.30 -21.86 -33.11
C ILE A 4 36.43 -20.50 -32.40
N LYS A 5 37.46 -19.72 -32.75
CA LYS A 5 37.67 -18.36 -32.20
C LYS A 5 36.60 -17.37 -32.69
N PHE A 6 36.19 -17.45 -33.95
CA PHE A 6 35.09 -16.61 -34.48
C PHE A 6 33.76 -16.89 -33.80
N SER A 7 33.42 -18.17 -33.58
CA SER A 7 32.20 -18.53 -32.84
C SER A 7 32.21 -18.00 -31.40
N PHE A 8 33.35 -18.10 -30.72
CA PHE A 8 33.51 -17.57 -29.36
C PHE A 8 33.35 -16.04 -29.27
N ILE A 9 33.90 -15.30 -30.24
CA ILE A 9 33.74 -13.84 -30.32
C ILE A 9 32.28 -13.47 -30.57
N ILE A 10 31.59 -14.16 -31.48
CA ILE A 10 30.18 -13.89 -31.78
C ILE A 10 29.29 -14.18 -30.56
N VAL A 11 29.55 -15.26 -29.84
CA VAL A 11 28.81 -15.63 -28.62
C VAL A 11 29.05 -14.60 -27.51
N THR A 12 30.30 -14.17 -27.29
CA THR A 12 30.62 -13.17 -26.26
C THR A 12 30.04 -11.79 -26.58
N VAL A 13 30.05 -11.38 -27.86
CA VAL A 13 29.41 -10.13 -28.31
C VAL A 13 27.89 -10.21 -28.15
N LYS A 14 27.25 -11.31 -28.56
CA LYS A 14 25.79 -11.50 -28.36
C LYS A 14 25.42 -11.48 -26.88
N ILE A 15 26.17 -12.18 -26.04
CA ILE A 15 25.95 -12.19 -24.59
C ILE A 15 26.09 -10.77 -24.05
N LYS A 16 27.14 -10.03 -24.43
CA LYS A 16 27.35 -8.65 -23.96
C LYS A 16 26.26 -7.69 -24.45
N ILE A 17 25.75 -7.84 -25.68
CA ILE A 17 24.63 -7.05 -26.20
C ILE A 17 23.33 -7.37 -25.44
N ILE A 18 23.01 -8.64 -25.22
CA ILE A 18 21.81 -9.07 -24.49
C ILE A 18 21.89 -8.64 -23.02
N GLN A 19 23.06 -8.76 -22.40
CA GLN A 19 23.29 -8.31 -21.03
C GLN A 19 23.15 -6.78 -20.95
N ASN A 20 23.81 -6.01 -21.81
CA ASN A 20 23.67 -4.55 -21.84
C ASN A 20 22.22 -4.09 -22.03
N PHE A 21 21.47 -4.71 -22.95
CA PHE A 21 20.04 -4.41 -23.15
C PHE A 21 19.19 -4.73 -21.92
N LYS A 22 19.50 -5.83 -21.21
CA LYS A 22 18.81 -6.20 -19.96
C LYS A 22 19.15 -5.23 -18.83
N ILE A 23 20.40 -4.77 -18.74
CA ILE A 23 20.86 -3.79 -17.73
C ILE A 23 20.19 -2.43 -17.94
N GLU A 24 20.15 -1.90 -19.16
CA GLU A 24 19.46 -0.63 -19.48
C GLU A 24 17.97 -0.68 -19.11
N LYS A 25 17.30 -1.80 -19.41
CA LYS A 25 15.87 -1.97 -19.08
C LYS A 25 15.64 -2.02 -17.56
N VAL A 26 16.54 -2.64 -16.80
CA VAL A 26 16.43 -2.77 -15.33
C VAL A 26 16.62 -1.44 -14.62
N GLU A 27 17.61 -0.62 -15.03
CA GLU A 27 17.81 0.72 -14.45
C GLU A 27 16.59 1.63 -14.69
N HIS A 28 15.99 1.55 -15.88
CA HIS A 28 14.80 2.32 -16.21
C HIS A 28 13.55 1.83 -15.45
N MET A 29 13.48 0.53 -15.12
CA MET A 29 12.39 -0.05 -14.31
C MET A 29 12.47 0.36 -12.83
N ALA A 30 13.65 0.36 -12.23
CA ALA A 30 13.84 0.64 -10.80
C ALA A 30 13.46 2.07 -10.39
N SER A 31 13.70 3.09 -11.23
CA SER A 31 13.24 4.47 -10.95
C SER A 31 11.76 4.72 -11.32
N SER A 32 11.19 3.85 -12.17
CA SER A 32 9.80 3.97 -12.65
C SER A 32 8.78 3.34 -11.71
N GLU A 33 9.18 2.34 -10.93
CA GLU A 33 8.27 1.55 -10.11
C GLU A 33 7.58 2.41 -9.04
N GLY A 34 8.34 3.18 -8.26
CA GLY A 34 7.78 4.08 -7.24
C GLY A 34 6.89 5.19 -7.83
N LYS A 35 7.23 5.72 -9.02
CA LYS A 35 6.40 6.70 -9.73
C LYS A 35 5.10 6.08 -10.23
N ALA A 36 5.17 4.85 -10.73
CA ALA A 36 4.00 4.11 -11.19
C ALA A 36 3.06 3.76 -10.02
N THR A 37 3.61 3.33 -8.88
CA THR A 37 2.85 3.06 -7.64
C THR A 37 2.16 4.32 -7.14
N MET A 38 2.90 5.42 -7.00
CA MET A 38 2.35 6.74 -6.67
C MET A 38 1.21 7.12 -7.62
N GLY A 39 1.43 6.99 -8.94
CA GLY A 39 0.43 7.34 -9.93
C GLY A 39 -0.86 6.50 -9.84
N ARG A 40 -0.72 5.19 -9.63
CA ARG A 40 -1.86 4.27 -9.40
C ARG A 40 -2.63 4.65 -8.13
N ASN A 41 -1.94 4.95 -7.04
CA ASN A 41 -2.56 5.28 -5.76
C ASN A 41 -3.29 6.62 -5.82
N ILE A 42 -2.71 7.66 -6.44
CA ILE A 42 -3.39 8.94 -6.67
C ILE A 42 -4.71 8.71 -7.43
N LYS A 43 -4.67 7.95 -8.54
CA LYS A 43 -5.89 7.63 -9.32
C LYS A 43 -6.93 6.88 -8.49
N ARG A 44 -6.48 5.95 -7.66
CA ARG A 44 -7.34 5.18 -6.76
C ARG A 44 -8.09 6.10 -5.80
N TYR A 45 -7.39 7.02 -5.13
CA TYR A 45 -8.02 7.93 -4.17
C TYR A 45 -8.92 8.98 -4.81
N ILE A 46 -8.56 9.52 -5.98
CA ILE A 46 -9.46 10.38 -6.77
C ILE A 46 -10.78 9.66 -7.07
N LYS A 47 -10.70 8.39 -7.50
CA LYS A 47 -11.89 7.58 -7.82
C LYS A 47 -12.71 7.24 -6.58
N GLN A 48 -12.07 6.88 -5.47
CA GLN A 48 -12.74 6.52 -4.22
C GLN A 48 -13.50 7.69 -3.59
N ASN A 49 -13.02 8.91 -3.78
CA ASN A 49 -13.67 10.12 -3.29
C ASN A 49 -14.59 10.78 -4.34
N GLU A 50 -14.90 10.08 -5.44
CA GLU A 50 -15.80 10.54 -6.52
C GLU A 50 -15.47 11.95 -7.06
N MET A 51 -14.18 12.31 -7.07
CA MET A 51 -13.70 13.63 -7.45
C MET A 51 -12.95 13.63 -8.78
N THR A 52 -12.61 14.82 -9.26
CA THR A 52 -11.81 15.00 -10.47
C THR A 52 -10.36 15.35 -10.13
N ALA A 53 -9.44 15.07 -11.06
CA ALA A 53 -8.05 15.51 -10.94
C ALA A 53 -7.92 17.04 -10.87
N ALA A 54 -8.86 17.78 -11.48
CA ALA A 54 -8.91 19.23 -11.40
C ALA A 54 -9.25 19.71 -9.98
N HIS A 55 -10.22 19.07 -9.33
CA HIS A 55 -10.57 19.39 -7.94
C HIS A 55 -9.40 19.11 -6.98
N LEU A 56 -8.74 17.96 -7.14
CA LEU A 56 -7.53 17.68 -6.35
C LEU A 56 -6.44 18.73 -6.59
N ALA A 57 -6.25 19.19 -7.84
CA ALA A 57 -5.25 20.19 -8.16
C ALA A 57 -5.52 21.53 -7.45
N GLU A 58 -6.78 21.95 -7.41
CA GLU A 58 -7.23 23.14 -6.69
C GLU A 58 -6.93 23.05 -5.19
N VAL A 59 -7.32 21.95 -4.55
CA VAL A 59 -7.10 21.73 -3.11
C VAL A 59 -5.62 21.69 -2.76
N ILE A 60 -4.80 21.01 -3.55
CA ILE A 60 -3.36 20.85 -3.30
C ILE A 60 -2.54 22.09 -3.72
N GLY A 61 -3.17 23.04 -4.41
CA GLY A 61 -2.54 24.27 -4.89
C GLY A 61 -1.50 24.01 -5.99
N VAL A 62 -1.84 23.18 -6.97
CA VAL A 62 -1.00 22.87 -8.14
C VAL A 62 -1.83 22.89 -9.42
N SER A 63 -1.19 22.78 -10.59
CA SER A 63 -1.92 22.69 -11.85
C SER A 63 -2.52 21.30 -12.07
N THR A 64 -3.64 21.21 -12.80
CA THR A 64 -4.22 19.92 -13.20
C THR A 64 -3.24 19.07 -14.03
N ALA A 65 -2.39 19.72 -14.83
CA ALA A 65 -1.32 19.03 -15.57
C ALA A 65 -0.31 18.37 -14.63
N THR A 66 0.02 19.01 -13.51
CA THR A 66 0.90 18.46 -12.47
C THR A 66 0.30 17.18 -11.85
N ILE A 67 -0.98 17.22 -11.46
CA ILE A 67 -1.68 16.02 -10.98
C ILE A 67 -1.72 14.92 -12.06
N SER A 68 -1.94 15.30 -13.32
CA SER A 68 -1.93 14.36 -14.45
C SER A 68 -0.56 13.70 -14.62
N ASP A 69 0.53 14.45 -14.52
CA ASP A 69 1.88 13.89 -14.66
C ASP A 69 2.24 12.95 -13.49
N TRP A 70 1.83 13.27 -12.27
CA TRP A 70 2.00 12.38 -11.11
C TRP A 70 1.17 11.11 -11.22
N SER A 71 -0.13 11.25 -11.53
CA SER A 71 -1.07 10.14 -11.67
C SER A 71 -0.72 9.18 -12.82
N ASN A 72 0.04 9.66 -13.80
CA ASN A 72 0.58 8.87 -14.91
C ASN A 72 2.03 8.41 -14.69
N GLY A 73 2.63 8.69 -13.53
CA GLY A 73 3.98 8.25 -13.18
C GLY A 73 5.10 8.91 -13.99
N LYS A 74 4.83 10.03 -14.67
CA LYS A 74 5.84 10.77 -15.45
C LYS A 74 6.82 11.50 -14.53
N THR A 75 6.28 12.13 -13.50
CA THR A 75 7.05 12.85 -12.47
C THR A 75 6.60 12.41 -11.08
N TYR A 76 7.37 12.77 -10.06
CA TYR A 76 7.10 12.41 -8.69
C TYR A 76 6.75 13.66 -7.86
N PRO A 77 5.70 13.63 -7.01
CA PRO A 77 5.38 14.76 -6.14
C PRO A 77 6.49 15.00 -5.12
N ARG A 78 6.67 16.27 -4.72
CA ARG A 78 7.55 16.61 -3.60
C ARG A 78 6.88 16.24 -2.26
N ILE A 79 7.70 16.09 -1.22
CA ILE A 79 7.24 15.60 0.09
C ILE A 79 6.09 16.44 0.68
N ASP A 80 6.13 17.75 0.55
CA ASP A 80 5.08 18.69 0.98
C ASP A 80 3.74 18.41 0.27
N LYS A 81 3.79 18.02 -1.00
CA LYS A 81 2.58 17.68 -1.78
C LYS A 81 2.06 16.29 -1.46
N ILE A 82 2.94 15.35 -1.11
CA ILE A 82 2.53 14.04 -0.59
C ILE A 82 1.81 14.21 0.76
N GLU A 83 2.34 15.05 1.64
CA GLU A 83 1.72 15.39 2.92
C GLU A 83 0.34 16.02 2.75
N ALA A 84 0.23 17.03 1.88
CA ALA A 84 -1.04 17.69 1.60
C ALA A 84 -2.10 16.72 1.03
N MET A 85 -1.70 15.80 0.14
CA MET A 85 -2.61 14.77 -0.39
C MET A 85 -3.03 13.77 0.70
N ALA A 86 -2.09 13.34 1.53
CA ALA A 86 -2.36 12.40 2.61
C ALA A 86 -3.35 12.99 3.64
N GLU A 87 -3.13 14.24 4.05
CA GLU A 87 -4.03 14.98 4.93
C GLU A 87 -5.42 15.15 4.32
N PHE A 88 -5.49 15.57 3.05
CA PHE A 88 -6.76 15.76 2.36
C PHE A 88 -7.57 14.46 2.23
N PHE A 89 -6.91 13.34 1.92
CA PHE A 89 -7.59 12.03 1.81
C PHE A 89 -7.83 11.36 3.17
N GLY A 90 -7.27 11.89 4.27
CA GLY A 90 -7.33 11.24 5.58
C GLY A 90 -6.58 9.90 5.65
N ILE A 91 -5.44 9.80 4.95
CA ILE A 91 -4.63 8.57 4.85
C ILE A 91 -3.19 8.80 5.30
N SER A 92 -2.42 7.72 5.43
CA SER A 92 -0.99 7.81 5.70
C SER A 92 -0.18 8.11 4.43
N LYS A 93 1.02 8.68 4.58
CA LYS A 93 1.94 8.88 3.43
C LYS A 93 2.29 7.56 2.74
N SER A 94 2.44 6.48 3.51
CA SER A 94 2.68 5.11 3.02
C SER A 94 1.61 4.66 2.03
N ASP A 95 0.34 5.03 2.26
CA ASP A 95 -0.77 4.66 1.36
C ASP A 95 -0.65 5.25 -0.05
N LEU A 96 0.15 6.32 -0.22
CA LEU A 96 0.47 6.91 -1.51
C LEU A 96 1.72 6.30 -2.14
N VAL A 97 2.72 5.92 -1.35
CA VAL A 97 4.05 5.51 -1.86
C VAL A 97 4.22 3.99 -1.98
N GLU A 98 3.49 3.20 -1.20
CA GLU A 98 3.60 1.74 -1.17
C GLU A 98 2.51 1.06 -2.01
N GLU A 99 2.77 -0.19 -2.40
CA GLU A 99 1.73 -1.01 -3.01
C GLU A 99 0.63 -1.28 -1.98
N PRO A 100 -0.65 -1.29 -2.41
CA PRO A 100 -1.74 -1.66 -1.54
C PRO A 100 -1.53 -3.09 -1.03
N ASN A 101 -1.11 -3.24 0.24
CA ASN A 101 -1.13 -4.53 0.89
C ASN A 101 -2.59 -5.02 0.90
N GLN A 102 -2.88 -6.09 0.17
CA GLN A 102 -4.20 -6.73 0.19
C GLN A 102 -4.54 -7.32 1.59
N SER A 103 -3.63 -7.21 2.56
CA SER A 103 -3.65 -7.87 3.86
C SER A 103 -3.86 -6.95 5.06
N SER A 104 -4.08 -5.64 4.91
CA SER A 104 -4.28 -4.75 6.08
C SER A 104 -5.39 -3.72 5.89
N LYS A 105 -6.62 -4.20 5.68
CA LYS A 105 -7.78 -3.54 6.30
C LYS A 105 -7.88 -4.03 7.74
N ALA A 106 -6.88 -3.72 8.56
CA ALA A 106 -7.12 -3.63 10.00
C ALA A 106 -7.87 -2.32 10.19
N VAL A 107 -9.16 -2.38 9.91
CA VAL A 107 -10.11 -1.34 10.31
C VAL A 107 -10.10 -1.38 11.83
N VAL A 108 -9.30 -0.51 12.44
CA VAL A 108 -9.45 -0.16 13.84
C VAL A 108 -10.65 0.76 13.89
N THR A 109 -11.85 0.16 13.87
CA THR A 109 -13.07 0.81 14.32
C THR A 109 -13.39 0.21 15.66
N ASP A 110 -13.52 1.06 16.66
CA ASP A 110 -14.16 0.74 17.92
C ASP A 110 -15.45 -0.04 17.63
N GLU A 111 -15.55 -1.29 18.10
CA GLU A 111 -16.75 -1.84 18.75
C GLU A 111 -16.76 -3.40 18.75
N PRO A 112 -17.10 -4.05 19.89
CA PRO A 112 -17.32 -5.49 20.04
C PRO A 112 -18.21 -6.18 18.99
N VAL A 113 -18.95 -5.40 18.21
CA VAL A 113 -19.86 -5.84 17.13
C VAL A 113 -19.14 -6.61 16.03
N LEU A 114 -17.92 -6.21 15.65
CA LEU A 114 -17.15 -6.85 14.57
C LEU A 114 -16.62 -8.24 14.94
N MET A 115 -16.33 -8.45 16.24
CA MET A 115 -15.82 -9.71 16.76
C MET A 115 -16.92 -10.78 16.82
N ALA A 116 -18.15 -10.37 17.14
CA ALA A 116 -19.32 -11.26 17.10
C ALA A 116 -19.70 -11.69 15.67
N ALA A 117 -19.61 -10.76 14.70
CA ALA A 117 -19.88 -11.05 13.30
C ALA A 117 -18.85 -12.03 12.69
N HIS A 118 -17.58 -11.97 13.10
CA HIS A 118 -16.52 -12.86 12.62
C HIS A 118 -16.71 -14.33 13.05
N TRP A 119 -17.38 -14.59 14.18
CA TRP A 119 -17.70 -15.95 14.65
C TRP A 119 -19.11 -16.42 14.30
N GLY A 120 -19.87 -15.66 13.50
CA GLY A 120 -21.23 -16.02 13.09
C GLY A 120 -22.25 -15.96 14.21
N LEU A 121 -21.96 -15.22 15.30
CA LEU A 121 -22.87 -15.04 16.41
C LEU A 121 -23.69 -13.76 16.17
N ASP A 122 -24.97 -13.94 15.87
CA ASP A 122 -25.90 -12.82 15.82
C ASP A 122 -26.26 -12.38 17.24
N ILE A 123 -25.51 -11.41 17.76
CA ILE A 123 -25.76 -10.80 19.07
C ILE A 123 -26.76 -9.63 19.00
N SER A 124 -27.27 -9.31 17.81
CA SER A 124 -28.13 -8.14 17.62
C SER A 124 -29.47 -8.28 18.36
N GLY A 125 -29.95 -9.51 18.54
CA GLY A 125 -31.19 -9.84 19.27
C GLY A 125 -31.04 -10.05 20.78
N LEU A 126 -29.83 -9.92 21.36
CA LEU A 126 -29.63 -10.10 22.79
C LEU A 126 -30.03 -8.83 23.58
N PRO A 127 -30.69 -8.98 24.75
CA PRO A 127 -30.91 -7.89 25.69
C PRO A 127 -29.57 -7.24 26.11
N ASP A 128 -29.58 -5.94 26.38
CA ASP A 128 -28.37 -5.15 26.64
C ASP A 128 -27.51 -5.72 27.77
N GLU A 129 -28.14 -6.27 28.81
CA GLU A 129 -27.44 -6.88 29.95
C GLU A 129 -26.67 -8.16 29.55
N GLU A 130 -27.26 -9.00 28.70
CA GLU A 130 -26.60 -10.21 28.20
C GLU A 130 -25.49 -9.87 27.20
N ARG A 131 -25.73 -8.85 26.37
CA ARG A 131 -24.73 -8.31 25.45
C ARG A 131 -23.49 -7.83 26.22
N SER A 132 -23.67 -7.09 27.31
CA SER A 132 -22.57 -6.62 28.15
C SER A 132 -21.75 -7.79 28.71
N ARG A 133 -22.42 -8.83 29.24
CA ARG A 133 -21.73 -10.01 29.80
C ARG A 133 -20.87 -10.73 28.76
N VAL A 134 -21.36 -10.86 27.53
CA VAL A 134 -20.61 -11.50 26.43
C VAL A 134 -19.39 -10.66 26.07
N ILE A 135 -19.55 -9.34 25.99
CA ILE A 135 -18.46 -8.40 25.70
C ILE A 135 -17.38 -8.45 26.79
N ASP A 136 -17.78 -8.38 28.07
CA ASP A 136 -16.86 -8.42 29.21
C ASP A 136 -16.04 -9.72 29.23
N ARG A 137 -16.71 -10.86 28.96
CA ARG A 137 -16.03 -12.15 28.87
C ARG A 137 -15.06 -12.23 27.69
N ALA A 138 -15.45 -11.70 26.53
CA ALA A 138 -14.60 -11.67 25.34
C ALA A 138 -13.37 -10.79 25.57
N LYS A 139 -13.56 -9.62 26.19
CA LYS A 139 -12.50 -8.69 26.55
C LYS A 139 -11.50 -9.33 27.51
N SER A 140 -11.98 -9.96 28.58
CA SER A 140 -11.13 -10.68 29.55
C SER A 140 -10.33 -11.81 28.92
N TYR A 141 -10.92 -12.56 27.97
CA TYR A 141 -10.20 -13.62 27.25
C TYR A 141 -9.06 -13.05 26.39
N ILE A 142 -9.32 -11.95 25.66
CA ILE A 142 -8.31 -11.30 24.82
C ILE A 142 -7.18 -10.72 25.66
N GLU A 143 -7.52 -10.05 26.77
CA GLU A 143 -6.52 -9.52 27.71
C GLU A 143 -5.61 -10.64 28.26
N GLY A 144 -6.18 -11.80 28.61
CA GLY A 144 -5.40 -12.96 29.01
C GLY A 144 -4.47 -13.47 27.91
N LEU A 145 -4.94 -13.54 26.66
CA LEU A 145 -4.09 -13.95 25.54
C LEU A 145 -2.96 -12.97 25.23
N ILE A 146 -3.21 -11.66 25.38
CA ILE A 146 -2.20 -10.62 25.18
C ILE A 146 -1.13 -10.72 26.27
N ALA A 147 -1.53 -10.85 27.54
CA ALA A 147 -0.60 -11.01 28.65
C ALA A 147 0.30 -12.25 28.45
N ASP A 148 -0.30 -13.39 28.07
CA ASP A 148 0.43 -14.62 27.77
C ASP A 148 1.41 -14.48 26.58
N TYR A 149 1.12 -13.60 25.63
CA TYR A 149 2.00 -13.32 24.49
C TYR A 149 3.14 -12.40 24.89
N GLU A 150 2.84 -11.35 25.67
CA GLU A 150 3.82 -10.39 26.18
C GLU A 150 4.82 -11.07 27.12
N ASP A 151 4.39 -11.98 28.00
CA ASP A 151 5.28 -12.76 28.87
C ASP A 151 6.22 -13.67 28.06
N ARG A 152 5.73 -14.25 26.97
CA ARG A 152 6.51 -15.14 26.10
C ARG A 152 7.51 -14.40 25.21
N ASN A 153 7.23 -13.15 24.85
CA ASN A 153 8.05 -12.37 23.92
C ASN A 153 8.84 -11.22 24.58
N GLY A 154 8.50 -10.83 25.80
CA GLY A 154 9.18 -9.82 26.59
C GLY A 154 10.41 -10.33 27.37
N ASN A 155 10.67 -11.65 27.35
CA ASN A 155 11.85 -12.25 28.00
C ASN A 155 12.92 -12.68 26.98
N ARG A 156 13.33 -11.75 26.10
CA ARG A 156 14.53 -11.84 25.26
C ARG A 156 15.25 -10.49 25.19
#